data_AF-A0A2N4TKC7-F1
#
_entry.id   AF-A0A2N4TKC7-F1
#
_cell.length_a   1.000
_cell.length_b   1.000
_cell.length_c   1.000
_cell.angle_alpha   90.00
_cell.angle_beta   90.00
_cell.angle_gamma   90.00
#
_symmetry.space_group_name_H-M   'P 1'
#
loop_
_entity.id
_entity.type
_entity.pdbx_description
1 polymer ?
#
loop_
_entity_poly.entity_id
_entity_poly.type
_entity_poly.pdbx_seq_one_letter_code
_entity_poly.pdbx_strand_id
1 'polypeptide(L)'
;MILQTVAQLLTHTPEKLRTGFSVYENKETTFAIVNPSQEVRDVIVDLSEARSMLVATMKDAIDFINNHYDLSSEENLLRGLPAKYETRHPNSPYDEMDMGKGVTLCLVKVLLGDFDFVGHYMSDDFKTIFPKSMPELQKIADALPALKQRYAETGSVI
;
A
#
# COMPACT_ATOMS: atom_id res chain seq x y z
N MET A 1 -7.04 -20.19 -7.26
CA MET A 1 -7.19 -19.00 -6.39
C MET A 1 -6.23 -17.95 -6.94
N ILE A 2 -6.71 -16.98 -7.72
CA ILE A 2 -5.83 -15.98 -8.36
C ILE A 2 -5.75 -14.79 -7.41
N LEU A 3 -4.69 -14.74 -6.58
CA LEU A 3 -4.36 -13.59 -5.72
C LEU A 3 -3.37 -12.66 -6.45
N GLN A 4 -3.75 -11.99 -7.53
CA GLN A 4 -2.82 -11.09 -8.25
C GLN A 4 -3.54 -10.06 -9.11
N THR A 5 -3.69 -8.83 -8.62
CA THR A 5 -4.24 -7.69 -9.38
C THR A 5 -3.14 -6.68 -9.68
N VAL A 6 -2.41 -6.20 -8.66
CA VAL A 6 -1.25 -5.31 -8.88
C VAL A 6 -0.13 -6.00 -9.67
N ALA A 7 0.16 -7.28 -9.40
CA ALA A 7 1.19 -8.01 -10.14
C ALA A 7 0.85 -8.14 -11.64
N GLN A 8 -0.44 -8.10 -12.03
CA GLN A 8 -0.83 -8.13 -13.44
C GLN A 8 -0.60 -6.78 -14.14
N LEU A 9 -0.51 -5.69 -13.38
CA LEU A 9 -0.25 -4.34 -13.89
C LEU A 9 1.25 -4.10 -14.17
N LEU A 10 2.12 -4.96 -13.65
CA LEU A 10 3.57 -4.85 -13.86
C LEU A 10 3.92 -5.37 -15.26
N THR A 11 4.66 -4.60 -16.03
CA THR A 11 4.95 -4.90 -17.45
C THR A 11 6.43 -5.12 -17.72
N HIS A 12 7.32 -4.55 -16.91
CA HIS A 12 8.77 -4.65 -17.10
C HIS A 12 9.36 -5.88 -16.41
N THR A 13 8.90 -6.22 -15.20
CA THR A 13 9.36 -7.37 -14.43
C THR A 13 8.81 -8.66 -15.07
N PRO A 14 9.64 -9.69 -15.29
CA PRO A 14 9.17 -10.97 -15.83
C PRO A 14 8.05 -11.58 -14.98
N GLU A 15 7.03 -12.16 -15.62
CA GLU A 15 5.79 -12.62 -14.98
C GLU A 15 6.02 -13.44 -13.70
N LYS A 16 6.92 -14.43 -13.76
CA LYS A 16 7.21 -15.32 -12.62
C LYS A 16 7.84 -14.59 -11.42
N LEU A 17 8.44 -13.42 -11.64
CA LEU A 17 9.19 -12.65 -10.64
C LEU A 17 8.38 -11.48 -10.06
N ARG A 18 7.18 -11.19 -10.61
CA ARG A 18 6.35 -10.02 -10.25
C ARG A 18 5.85 -10.03 -8.82
N THR A 19 5.74 -11.20 -8.19
CA THR A 19 5.36 -11.33 -6.77
C THR A 19 6.53 -11.31 -5.81
N GLY A 20 7.76 -11.31 -6.33
CA GLY A 20 8.99 -11.38 -5.57
C GLY A 20 9.98 -12.37 -6.17
N PHE A 21 11.26 -12.11 -5.93
CA PHE A 21 12.36 -12.99 -6.30
C PHE A 21 13.47 -12.89 -5.26
N SER A 22 14.26 -13.94 -5.12
CA SER A 22 15.42 -13.99 -4.24
C SER A 22 16.70 -13.89 -5.04
N VAL A 23 17.64 -13.07 -4.58
CA VAL A 23 18.96 -12.91 -5.21
C VAL A 23 19.98 -13.74 -4.45
N TYR A 24 20.67 -14.62 -5.15
CA TYR A 24 21.78 -15.42 -4.64
C TYR A 24 23.10 -15.00 -5.31
N GLU A 25 24.23 -15.26 -4.66
CA GLU A 25 25.54 -15.01 -5.27
C GLU A 25 25.72 -15.87 -6.54
N ASN A 26 25.46 -17.17 -6.42
CA ASN A 26 25.41 -18.12 -7.51
C ASN A 26 24.27 -19.12 -7.25
N LYS A 27 23.21 -19.04 -8.06
CA LYS A 27 22.03 -19.89 -7.88
C LYS A 27 22.29 -21.37 -8.20
N GLU A 28 23.19 -21.68 -9.13
CA GLU A 28 23.52 -23.07 -9.49
C GLU A 28 24.17 -23.81 -8.33
N THR A 29 25.06 -23.15 -7.59
CA THR A 29 25.64 -23.71 -6.35
C THR A 29 24.54 -24.03 -5.33
N THR A 30 23.53 -23.17 -5.22
CA THR A 30 22.39 -23.38 -4.31
C THR A 30 21.52 -24.54 -4.79
N PHE A 31 21.25 -24.63 -6.10
CA PHE A 31 20.46 -25.70 -6.69
C PHE A 31 21.11 -27.07 -6.55
N ALA A 32 22.44 -27.13 -6.60
CA ALA A 32 23.19 -28.37 -6.39
C ALA A 32 23.08 -28.92 -4.96
N ILE A 33 22.86 -28.05 -3.96
CA ILE A 33 22.79 -28.43 -2.54
C ILE A 33 21.36 -28.79 -2.12
N VAL A 34 20.39 -27.94 -2.48
CA VAL A 34 19.04 -27.99 -1.90
C VAL A 34 18.01 -28.66 -2.85
N ASN A 35 18.39 -28.88 -4.12
CA ASN A 35 17.52 -29.35 -5.21
C ASN A 35 16.07 -28.81 -5.12
N PRO A 36 15.88 -27.49 -5.25
CA PRO A 36 14.57 -26.88 -5.08
C PRO A 36 13.59 -27.28 -6.20
N SER A 37 12.29 -27.17 -5.91
CA SER A 37 11.23 -27.36 -6.90
C SER A 37 11.33 -26.34 -8.04
N GLN A 38 10.66 -26.59 -9.16
CA GLN A 38 10.71 -25.69 -10.32
C GLN A 38 10.14 -24.31 -10.00
N GLU A 39 9.10 -24.24 -9.16
CA GLU A 39 8.49 -22.97 -8.73
C GLU A 39 9.48 -22.12 -7.94
N VAL A 40 10.32 -22.75 -7.12
CA VAL A 40 11.37 -22.05 -6.37
C VAL A 40 12.53 -21.65 -7.29
N ARG A 41 12.91 -22.49 -8.25
CA ARG A 41 13.93 -22.15 -9.25
C ARG A 41 13.52 -20.94 -10.09
N ASP A 42 12.23 -20.86 -10.43
CA ASP A 42 11.66 -19.81 -11.27
C ASP A 42 11.68 -18.42 -10.62
N VAL A 43 11.84 -18.33 -9.30
CA VAL A 43 11.89 -17.06 -8.54
C VAL A 43 13.28 -16.76 -7.95
N ILE A 44 14.28 -17.57 -8.29
CA ILE A 44 15.66 -17.36 -7.86
C ILE A 44 16.48 -16.84 -9.03
N VAL A 45 17.13 -15.70 -8.78
CA VAL A 45 18.07 -15.08 -9.72
C VAL A 45 19.44 -14.99 -9.06
N ASP A 46 20.49 -14.90 -9.87
CA ASP A 46 21.84 -14.65 -9.37
C ASP A 46 22.30 -13.20 -9.60
N LEU A 47 23.51 -12.87 -9.14
CA LEU A 47 24.08 -11.53 -9.28
C LEU A 47 24.23 -11.06 -10.73
N SER A 48 24.38 -11.98 -11.69
CA SER A 48 24.48 -11.63 -13.11
C SER A 48 23.13 -11.14 -13.66
N GLU A 49 22.03 -11.63 -13.10
CA GLU A 49 20.66 -11.26 -13.47
C GLU A 49 20.10 -10.12 -12.61
N ALA A 50 20.55 -10.00 -11.36
CA ALA A 50 19.98 -9.13 -10.34
C ALA A 50 19.83 -7.66 -10.79
N ARG A 51 20.84 -7.11 -11.47
CA ARG A 51 20.77 -5.72 -11.96
C ARG A 51 19.59 -5.51 -12.90
N SER A 52 19.39 -6.43 -13.84
CA SER A 52 18.29 -6.31 -14.81
C SER A 52 16.93 -6.42 -14.14
N MET A 53 16.81 -7.30 -13.13
CA MET A 53 15.58 -7.50 -12.37
C MET A 53 15.24 -6.28 -11.51
N LEU A 54 16.22 -5.74 -10.79
CA LEU A 54 16.04 -4.52 -10.00
C LEU A 54 15.62 -3.34 -10.87
N VAL A 55 16.26 -3.14 -12.03
CA VAL A 55 15.87 -2.08 -12.96
C VAL A 55 14.45 -2.27 -13.47
N ALA A 56 14.06 -3.49 -13.83
CA ALA A 56 12.69 -3.79 -14.27
C ALA A 56 11.66 -3.51 -13.16
N THR A 57 11.92 -3.97 -11.94
CA THR A 57 11.05 -3.72 -10.78
C THR A 57 10.95 -2.23 -10.45
N MET A 58 12.04 -1.47 -10.56
CA MET A 58 11.99 -0.02 -10.34
C MET A 58 11.19 0.71 -11.42
N LYS A 59 11.26 0.28 -12.68
CA LYS A 59 10.41 0.84 -13.74
C LYS A 59 8.94 0.56 -13.49
N ASP A 60 8.60 -0.67 -13.12
CA ASP A 60 7.24 -1.01 -12.75
C ASP A 60 6.74 -0.20 -11.54
N ALA A 61 7.60 0.04 -10.54
CA ALA A 61 7.24 0.87 -9.39
C ALA A 61 6.97 2.32 -9.79
N ILE A 62 7.79 2.89 -10.67
CA ILE A 62 7.60 4.25 -11.21
C ILE A 62 6.28 4.32 -11.99
N ASP A 63 6.05 3.38 -12.91
CA ASP A 63 4.83 3.34 -13.72
C ASP A 63 3.60 3.13 -12.84
N PHE A 64 3.70 2.28 -11.83
CA PHE A 64 2.64 2.07 -10.86
C PHE A 64 2.31 3.38 -10.12
N ILE A 65 3.33 4.08 -9.61
CA ILE A 65 3.13 5.35 -8.91
C ILE A 65 2.47 6.38 -9.84
N ASN A 66 3.00 6.55 -11.05
CA ASN A 66 2.50 7.53 -12.02
C ASN A 66 1.05 7.25 -12.45
N ASN A 67 0.64 5.98 -12.48
CA ASN A 67 -0.71 5.59 -12.90
C ASN A 67 -1.74 5.58 -11.76
N HIS A 68 -1.31 5.55 -10.49
CA HIS A 68 -2.21 5.40 -9.35
C HIS A 68 -2.24 6.59 -8.39
N TYR A 69 -1.23 7.47 -8.45
CA TYR A 69 -1.13 8.62 -7.56
C TYR A 69 -0.98 9.91 -8.36
N ASP A 70 -1.78 10.92 -8.00
CA ASP A 70 -1.58 12.28 -8.49
C ASP A 70 -0.62 13.03 -7.54
N LEU A 71 0.64 13.13 -7.96
CA LEU A 71 1.70 13.82 -7.20
C LEU A 71 1.88 15.28 -7.61
N SER A 72 0.93 15.87 -8.38
CA SER A 72 1.02 17.27 -8.81
C SER A 72 0.86 18.28 -7.67
N SER A 73 0.20 17.88 -6.58
CA SER A 73 0.10 18.63 -5.32
C SER A 73 -0.20 17.69 -4.15
N GLU A 74 0.06 18.16 -2.93
CA GLU A 74 -0.33 17.44 -1.71
C GLU A 74 -1.85 17.22 -1.65
N GLU A 75 -2.65 18.24 -2.00
CA GLU A 75 -4.11 18.12 -1.99
C GLU A 75 -4.60 17.02 -2.95
N ASN A 76 -4.05 16.96 -4.17
CA ASN A 76 -4.43 15.94 -5.14
C ASN A 76 -4.04 14.54 -4.67
N LEU A 77 -2.84 14.39 -4.10
CA LEU A 77 -2.40 13.13 -3.49
C LEU A 77 -3.36 12.70 -2.39
N LEU A 78 -3.65 13.58 -1.42
CA LEU A 78 -4.49 13.27 -0.28
C LEU A 78 -5.94 12.95 -0.69
N ARG A 79 -6.51 13.69 -1.66
CA ARG A 79 -7.84 13.41 -2.21
C ARG A 79 -7.90 12.09 -2.98
N GLY A 80 -6.77 11.66 -3.53
CA GLY A 80 -6.62 10.36 -4.20
C GLY A 80 -6.60 9.16 -3.24
N LEU A 81 -6.48 9.37 -1.92
CA LEU A 81 -6.40 8.30 -0.93
C LEU A 81 -7.77 7.86 -0.36
N PRO A 82 -7.94 6.55 -0.03
CA PRO A 82 -6.97 5.48 -0.22
C PRO A 82 -6.82 5.11 -1.71
N ALA A 83 -5.67 4.56 -2.08
CA ALA A 83 -5.39 4.22 -3.47
C ALA A 83 -6.34 3.12 -3.95
N LYS A 84 -6.87 3.28 -5.17
CA LYS A 84 -7.92 2.40 -5.72
C LYS A 84 -7.32 1.29 -6.59
N TYR A 85 -6.61 0.36 -5.97
CA TYR A 85 -6.22 -0.89 -6.62
C TYR A 85 -6.68 -2.08 -5.78
N GLU A 86 -7.09 -3.15 -6.44
CA GLU A 86 -7.40 -4.39 -5.74
C GLU A 86 -6.11 -4.98 -5.18
N THR A 87 -6.10 -5.37 -3.91
CA THR A 87 -5.00 -6.10 -3.28
C THR A 87 -5.24 -7.61 -3.38
N ARG A 88 -4.42 -8.42 -2.70
CA ARG A 88 -4.34 -9.88 -2.89
C ARG A 88 -5.67 -10.62 -2.75
N HIS A 89 -6.71 -10.10 -2.09
CA HIS A 89 -7.90 -10.89 -1.75
C HIS A 89 -9.22 -10.42 -2.39
N PRO A 90 -9.94 -11.25 -3.18
CA PRO A 90 -11.15 -10.88 -3.93
C PRO A 90 -12.38 -10.57 -3.05
N ASN A 91 -12.37 -10.95 -1.77
CA ASN A 91 -13.42 -10.58 -0.80
C ASN A 91 -12.96 -9.47 0.17
N SER A 92 -11.83 -8.84 -0.13
CA SER A 92 -11.24 -7.77 0.68
C SER A 92 -11.08 -6.55 -0.21
N PRO A 93 -12.15 -5.75 -0.41
CA PRO A 93 -11.99 -4.46 -1.07
C PRO A 93 -11.04 -3.51 -0.30
N TYR A 94 -10.55 -3.92 0.88
CA TYR A 94 -9.67 -3.17 1.77
C TYR A 94 -8.69 -4.07 2.57
N ASP A 95 -7.78 -4.83 1.94
CA ASP A 95 -6.60 -5.33 2.71
C ASP A 95 -5.78 -4.15 3.28
N GLU A 96 -6.07 -2.93 2.84
CA GLU A 96 -5.47 -1.70 3.31
C GLU A 96 -5.94 -1.22 4.70
N MET A 97 -6.80 -1.95 5.42
CA MET A 97 -7.21 -1.59 6.79
C MET A 97 -6.59 -2.47 7.86
N ASP A 98 -5.32 -2.79 7.67
CA ASP A 98 -4.45 -3.33 8.70
C ASP A 98 -4.13 -2.26 9.77
N MET A 99 -3.86 -2.72 10.99
CA MET A 99 -3.90 -2.09 12.34
C MET A 99 -3.47 -0.60 12.55
N GLY A 100 -2.97 0.13 11.54
CA GLY A 100 -2.62 1.56 11.60
C GLY A 100 -3.00 2.41 10.38
N LYS A 101 -3.41 1.79 9.26
CA LYS A 101 -3.76 2.53 8.04
C LYS A 101 -5.10 3.26 8.13
N GLY A 102 -6.06 2.73 8.88
CA GLY A 102 -7.32 3.43 9.16
C GLY A 102 -7.13 4.73 9.96
N VAL A 103 -6.16 4.74 10.88
CA VAL A 103 -5.72 5.95 11.59
C VAL A 103 -5.12 6.95 10.60
N THR A 104 -4.27 6.48 9.69
CA THR A 104 -3.69 7.30 8.62
C THR A 104 -4.78 7.91 7.73
N LEU A 105 -5.78 7.13 7.34
CA LEU A 105 -6.90 7.64 6.54
C LEU A 105 -7.71 8.70 7.30
N CYS A 106 -7.96 8.51 8.61
CA CYS A 106 -8.58 9.53 9.44
C CYS A 106 -7.76 10.83 9.45
N LEU A 107 -6.44 10.75 9.59
CA LEU A 107 -5.55 11.92 9.51
C LEU A 107 -5.63 12.61 8.14
N VAL A 108 -5.62 11.85 7.05
CA VAL A 108 -5.79 12.39 5.68
C VAL A 108 -7.11 13.14 5.55
N LYS A 109 -8.22 12.58 6.06
CA LYS A 109 -9.53 13.24 6.01
C LYS A 109 -9.57 14.51 6.85
N VAL A 110 -8.93 14.50 8.02
CA VAL A 110 -8.74 15.70 8.86
C VAL A 110 -7.94 16.79 8.13
N LEU A 111 -6.84 16.44 7.44
CA LEU A 111 -6.07 17.40 6.63
C LEU A 111 -6.90 18.03 5.51
N LEU A 112 -7.86 17.29 4.96
CA LEU A 112 -8.78 17.74 3.92
C LEU A 112 -10.03 18.45 4.46
N GLY A 113 -10.15 18.64 5.78
CA GLY A 113 -11.30 19.23 6.44
C GLY A 113 -12.54 18.33 6.53
N ASP A 114 -12.43 17.05 6.16
CA ASP A 114 -13.48 16.03 6.33
C ASP A 114 -13.37 15.40 7.72
N PHE A 115 -13.76 16.16 8.73
CA PHE A 115 -13.68 15.73 10.13
C PHE A 115 -14.75 14.70 10.52
N ASP A 116 -15.87 14.67 9.79
CA ASP A 116 -17.00 13.79 10.11
C ASP A 116 -16.67 12.33 9.75
N PHE A 117 -15.77 12.12 8.80
CA PHE A 117 -15.22 10.81 8.49
C PHE A 117 -14.65 10.09 9.72
N VAL A 118 -13.98 10.79 10.64
CA VAL A 118 -13.39 10.16 11.84
C VAL A 118 -14.48 9.52 12.70
N GLY A 119 -15.58 10.23 12.93
CA GLY A 119 -16.72 9.71 13.69
C GLY A 119 -17.41 8.54 12.97
N HIS A 120 -17.57 8.64 11.65
CA HIS A 120 -18.11 7.55 10.84
C HIS A 120 -17.21 6.31 10.88
N TYR A 121 -15.89 6.47 10.73
CA TYR A 121 -14.92 5.38 10.78
C TYR A 121 -14.89 4.69 12.16
N MET A 122 -15.03 5.46 13.24
CA MET A 122 -15.09 4.92 14.60
C MET A 122 -16.39 4.18 14.92
N SER A 123 -17.47 4.39 14.17
CA SER A 123 -18.77 3.78 14.48
C SER A 123 -18.79 2.26 14.24
N ASP A 124 -19.68 1.55 14.92
CA ASP A 124 -19.84 0.10 14.75
C ASP A 124 -20.35 -0.29 13.35
N ASP A 125 -20.93 0.65 12.62
CA ASP A 125 -21.44 0.46 11.26
C ASP A 125 -20.31 0.38 10.22
N PHE A 126 -19.17 1.03 10.49
CA PHE A 126 -18.01 0.94 9.61
C PHE A 126 -17.27 -0.37 9.84
N LYS A 127 -17.46 -1.33 8.93
CA LYS A 127 -16.85 -2.68 9.02
C LYS A 127 -15.41 -2.66 8.53
N THR A 128 -14.52 -3.21 9.35
CA THR A 128 -13.10 -3.42 9.04
C THR A 128 -12.76 -4.90 9.19
N ILE A 129 -11.74 -5.35 8.46
CA ILE A 129 -11.27 -6.75 8.51
C ILE A 129 -10.52 -7.01 9.81
N PHE A 130 -9.70 -6.05 10.22
CA PHE A 130 -8.98 -6.06 11.49
C PHE A 130 -9.63 -5.11 12.50
N PRO A 131 -9.46 -5.35 13.81
CA PRO A 131 -9.91 -4.41 14.84
C PRO A 131 -9.33 -3.01 14.63
N LYS A 132 -10.15 -1.99 14.87
CA LYS A 132 -9.72 -0.59 14.81
C LYS A 132 -8.76 -0.29 15.97
N SER A 133 -7.73 0.52 15.71
CA SER A 133 -6.84 1.03 16.76
C SER A 133 -7.54 2.17 17.53
N MET A 134 -8.49 1.80 18.38
CA MET A 134 -9.29 2.73 19.17
C MET A 134 -8.45 3.72 20.00
N PRO A 135 -7.32 3.30 20.64
CA PRO A 135 -6.49 4.25 21.39
C PRO A 135 -5.93 5.39 20.52
N GLU A 136 -5.51 5.11 19.29
CA GLU A 136 -5.01 6.15 18.37
C GLU A 136 -6.15 7.00 17.80
N LEU A 137 -7.29 6.37 17.47
CA LEU A 137 -8.46 7.09 16.98
C LEU A 137 -9.03 8.06 18.02
N GLN A 138 -8.99 7.68 19.31
CA GLN A 138 -9.44 8.57 20.38
C GLN A 138 -8.57 9.82 20.48
N LYS A 139 -7.24 9.70 20.31
CA LYS A 139 -6.34 10.88 20.28
C LYS A 139 -6.71 11.84 19.15
N ILE A 140 -7.07 11.32 17.98
CA ILE A 140 -7.55 12.14 16.86
C ILE A 140 -8.87 12.82 17.26
N ALA A 141 -9.84 12.05 17.78
CA ALA A 141 -11.15 12.54 18.19
C ALA A 141 -11.05 13.66 19.23
N ASP A 142 -10.19 13.50 20.24
CA ASP A 142 -9.96 14.48 21.29
C ASP A 142 -9.37 15.80 20.74
N ALA A 143 -8.57 15.72 19.66
CA ALA A 143 -7.99 16.89 19.00
C ALA A 143 -8.95 17.59 18.02
N LEU A 144 -10.02 16.91 17.55
CA LEU A 144 -10.92 17.43 16.50
C LEU A 144 -11.50 18.82 16.80
N PRO A 145 -11.93 19.18 18.03
CA PRO A 145 -12.48 20.52 18.28
C PRO A 145 -11.49 21.64 17.95
N ALA A 146 -10.24 21.51 18.37
CA ALA A 146 -9.19 22.50 18.11
C ALA A 146 -8.81 22.54 16.62
N LEU A 147 -8.73 21.38 15.96
CA LEU A 147 -8.41 21.28 14.54
C LEU A 147 -9.52 21.87 13.66
N LYS A 148 -10.80 21.61 13.99
CA LYS A 148 -11.97 22.20 13.34
C LYS A 148 -11.94 23.72 13.43
N GLN A 149 -11.65 24.27 14.62
CA GLN A 149 -11.53 25.71 14.80
C GLN A 149 -10.41 26.30 13.93
N ARG A 150 -9.21 25.73 13.99
CA ARG A 150 -8.07 26.20 13.18
C ARG A 150 -8.37 26.17 11.68
N TYR A 151 -9.00 25.10 11.22
CA TYR A 151 -9.36 24.97 9.81
C TYR A 151 -10.41 26.00 9.38
N ALA A 152 -11.39 26.29 10.23
CA ALA A 152 -12.37 27.35 9.97
C ALA A 152 -11.71 28.75 9.90
N GLU A 153 -10.67 28.99 10.69
CA GLU A 153 -9.96 30.27 10.73
C GLU A 153 -8.95 30.44 9.59
N THR A 154 -8.25 29.37 9.22
CA THR A 154 -7.05 29.45 8.34
C THR A 154 -7.19 28.67 7.03
N GLY A 155 -8.20 27.82 6.89
CA GLY A 155 -8.32 26.85 5.80
C GLY A 155 -7.35 25.66 5.91
N SER A 156 -6.63 25.53 7.03
CA SER A 156 -5.62 24.48 7.29
C SER A 156 -5.70 23.97 8.73
N VAL A 157 -5.30 22.72 8.96
CA VAL A 157 -5.08 22.19 10.33
C VAL A 157 -3.62 22.27 10.77
N ILE A 158 -2.71 22.53 9.84
CA ILE A 158 -1.28 22.76 10.06
C ILE A 158 -1.04 24.27 10.19
#